data_AF-A0A818ZPF0-F1
#
_entry.id   AF-A0A818ZPF0-F1
#
_cell.length_a   1.000
_cell.length_b   1.000
_cell.length_c   1.000
_cell.angle_alpha   90.00
_cell.angle_beta   90.00
_cell.angle_gamma   90.00
#
_symmetry.space_group_name_H-M   'P 1'
#
loop_
_entity.id
_entity.type
_entity.pdbx_description
1 polymer ?
#
loop_
_entity_poly.entity_id
_entity_poly.type
_entity_poly.pdbx_seq_one_letter_code
_entity_poly.pdbx_strand_id
1 'polypeptide(L)'
;MATTYVQESQKREDKAKARFVFNDLDTDSSGYIDAIELQKLLIQWGLPENEVDAYLAEDDDKRFSFEEFYQNLKPIWNFAYEHMKVQDVP
;
A
#
# COMPACT_ATOMS: atom_id res chain seq x y z
N MET A 1 -0.71 -30.54 7.59
CA MET A 1 -1.41 -30.17 6.35
C MET A 1 -2.26 -28.91 6.51
N ALA A 2 -3.06 -28.74 7.58
CA ALA A 2 -3.89 -27.53 7.78
C ALA A 2 -3.12 -26.20 7.78
N THR A 3 -1.90 -26.16 8.31
CA THR A 3 -1.11 -24.92 8.45
C THR A 3 -0.69 -24.30 7.11
N THR A 4 -0.45 -25.10 6.07
CA THR A 4 -0.01 -24.61 4.76
C THR A 4 -1.14 -23.89 4.03
N TYR A 5 -2.34 -24.45 4.05
CA TYR A 5 -3.52 -23.86 3.39
C TYR A 5 -3.90 -22.50 3.98
N VAL A 6 -3.83 -22.36 5.31
CA VAL A 6 -4.15 -21.10 6.00
C VAL A 6 -3.13 -20.01 5.69
N GLN A 7 -1.84 -20.35 5.60
CA GLN A 7 -0.80 -19.38 5.22
C GLN A 7 -0.94 -18.90 3.77
N GLU A 8 -1.27 -19.80 2.84
CA GLU A 8 -1.46 -19.45 1.43
C GLU A 8 -2.74 -18.65 1.17
N SER A 9 -3.82 -18.91 1.92
CA SER A 9 -5.04 -18.10 1.82
C SER A 9 -4.80 -16.69 2.34
N GLN A 10 -4.12 -16.55 3.49
CA GLN A 10 -3.85 -15.26 4.09
C GLN A 10 -2.91 -14.41 3.22
N LYS A 11 -1.85 -15.00 2.65
CA LYS A 11 -0.98 -14.29 1.70
C LYS A 11 -1.72 -13.81 0.46
N ARG A 12 -2.66 -14.60 -0.06
CA ARG A 12 -3.48 -14.21 -1.21
C ARG A 12 -4.40 -13.04 -0.87
N GLU A 13 -5.00 -13.07 0.31
CA GLU A 13 -5.85 -11.99 0.80
C GLU A 13 -5.04 -10.70 1.00
N ASP A 14 -3.91 -10.77 1.72
CA ASP A 14 -3.03 -9.62 1.94
C ASP A 14 -2.57 -9.02 0.60
N LYS A 15 -2.20 -9.86 -0.38
CA LYS A 15 -1.78 -9.40 -1.71
C LYS A 15 -2.92 -8.73 -2.49
N ALA A 16 -4.16 -9.20 -2.31
CA ALA A 16 -5.33 -8.56 -2.91
C ALA A 16 -5.64 -7.20 -2.28
N LYS A 17 -5.53 -7.07 -0.96
CA LYS A 17 -5.70 -5.80 -0.23
C LYS A 17 -4.66 -4.77 -0.68
N ALA A 18 -3.39 -5.17 -0.67
CA ALA A 18 -2.30 -4.32 -1.12
C ALA A 18 -2.49 -3.90 -2.59
N ARG A 19 -2.93 -4.82 -3.46
CA ARG A 19 -3.17 -4.51 -4.88
C ARG A 19 -4.28 -3.51 -5.07
N PHE A 20 -5.37 -3.62 -4.32
CA PHE A 20 -6.48 -2.68 -4.38
C PHE A 20 -6.00 -1.26 -4.07
N VAL A 21 -5.27 -1.10 -2.97
CA VAL A 21 -4.72 0.20 -2.55
C VAL A 21 -3.70 0.71 -3.56
N PHE A 22 -2.78 -0.15 -4.01
CA PHE A 22 -1.77 0.22 -4.99
C PHE A 22 -2.39 0.79 -6.26
N ASN A 23 -3.45 0.15 -6.79
CA ASN A 23 -4.11 0.61 -8.01
C ASN A 23 -4.84 1.95 -7.82
N ASP A 24 -5.30 2.27 -6.61
CA ASP A 24 -5.91 3.57 -6.33
C ASP A 24 -4.84 4.68 -6.19
N LEU A 25 -3.64 4.30 -5.75
CA LEU A 25 -2.50 5.21 -5.60
C LEU A 25 -1.76 5.49 -6.90
N ASP A 26 -1.58 4.47 -7.74
CA ASP A 26 -0.90 4.50 -9.04
C ASP A 26 -1.79 5.22 -10.05
N THR A 27 -2.00 6.52 -9.80
CA THR A 27 -2.96 7.37 -10.52
C THR A 27 -2.55 7.58 -11.97
N ASP A 28 -1.25 7.52 -12.26
CA ASP A 28 -0.72 7.57 -13.61
C ASP A 28 -0.61 6.19 -14.29
N SER A 29 -0.92 5.12 -13.56
CA SER A 29 -0.81 3.72 -14.01
C SER A 29 0.58 3.36 -14.53
N SER A 30 1.61 3.97 -13.94
CA SER A 30 3.01 3.68 -14.26
C SER A 30 3.43 2.29 -13.81
N GLY A 31 2.70 1.68 -12.88
CA GLY A 31 3.04 0.42 -12.22
C GLY A 31 4.00 0.61 -11.04
N TYR A 32 4.21 1.86 -10.62
CA TYR A 32 5.06 2.25 -9.50
C TYR A 32 4.35 3.32 -8.67
N ILE A 33 4.58 3.34 -7.35
CA ILE A 33 4.13 4.47 -6.50
C ILE A 33 5.30 5.41 -6.29
N ASP A 34 5.17 6.64 -6.76
CA ASP A 34 6.18 7.67 -6.50
C ASP A 34 5.94 8.43 -5.18
N ALA A 35 6.89 9.30 -4.83
CA ALA A 35 6.82 10.12 -3.63
C ALA A 35 5.58 11.01 -3.55
N ILE A 36 5.14 11.54 -4.69
CA ILE A 36 4.01 12.46 -4.78
C ILE A 36 2.71 11.69 -4.57
N GLU A 37 2.60 10.50 -5.16
CA GLU A 37 1.45 9.60 -4.99
C GLU A 37 1.32 9.11 -3.55
N LEU A 38 2.43 8.69 -2.93
CA LEU A 38 2.44 8.30 -1.52
C LEU A 38 2.16 9.48 -0.58
N GLN A 39 2.68 10.67 -0.87
CA GLN A 39 2.41 11.89 -0.09
C GLN A 39 0.93 12.27 -0.13
N LYS A 40 0.33 12.28 -1.33
CA LYS A 40 -1.10 12.55 -1.48
C LYS A 40 -1.96 11.62 -0.62
N LEU A 41 -1.59 10.34 -0.56
CA LEU A 41 -2.26 9.36 0.27
C LEU A 41 -2.20 9.70 1.75
N LEU A 42 -0.99 9.97 2.27
CA LEU A 42 -0.82 10.28 3.68
C LEU A 42 -1.63 11.53 4.06
N ILE A 43 -1.62 12.55 3.20
CA ILE A 43 -2.42 13.75 3.39
C ILE A 43 -3.92 13.43 3.42
N GLN A 44 -4.41 12.62 2.48
CA GLN A 44 -5.83 12.23 2.42
C GLN A 44 -6.30 11.52 3.69
N TRP A 45 -5.42 10.79 4.37
CA TRP A 45 -5.75 10.11 5.63
C TRP A 45 -5.37 10.88 6.88
N GLY A 46 -4.88 12.12 6.74
CA GLY A 46 -4.44 12.94 7.86
C GLY A 46 -3.18 12.39 8.56
N LEU A 47 -2.39 11.58 7.86
CA LEU A 47 -1.09 11.11 8.30
C LEU A 47 0.00 12.15 7.95
N PRO A 48 1.11 12.19 8.71
CA PRO A 48 2.17 13.16 8.47
C PRO A 48 2.92 12.85 7.17
N GLU A 49 2.92 13.78 6.22
CA GLU A 49 3.65 13.62 4.95
C GLU A 49 5.17 13.51 5.12
N ASN A 50 5.72 13.99 6.24
CA ASN A 50 7.15 13.91 6.52
C ASN A 50 7.64 12.48 6.77
N GLU A 51 6.73 11.50 6.90
CA GLU A 51 7.12 10.08 6.96
C GLU A 51 7.43 9.50 5.57
N VAL A 52 6.96 10.12 4.48
CA VAL A 52 7.24 9.66 3.11
C VAL A 52 8.73 9.62 2.82
N ASP A 53 9.46 10.67 3.24
CA ASP A 53 10.92 10.72 3.08
C ASP A 53 11.61 9.60 3.85
N ALA A 54 11.09 9.20 5.02
CA ALA A 54 11.64 8.07 5.78
C ALA A 54 11.42 6.73 5.06
N TYR A 55 10.26 6.57 4.41
CA TYR A 55 9.98 5.37 3.62
C TYR A 55 10.81 5.31 2.34
N LEU A 56 11.02 6.44 1.66
CA LEU A 56 11.75 6.51 0.39
C LEU A 56 13.26 6.68 0.54
N ALA A 57 13.75 7.01 1.73
CA ALA A 57 15.19 7.20 1.96
C ALA A 57 16.00 5.92 1.69
N GLU A 58 15.37 4.75 1.81
CA GLU A 58 16.01 3.46 1.57
C GLU A 58 15.88 2.97 0.12
N ASP A 59 15.16 3.71 -0.74
CA ASP A 59 14.97 3.33 -2.15
C ASP A 59 15.80 4.20 -3.12
N ASP A 60 16.56 3.54 -3.99
CA ASP A 60 17.48 4.18 -4.93
C ASP A 60 16.74 4.96 -6.03
N ASP A 61 15.54 4.54 -6.41
CA ASP A 61 14.76 5.19 -7.47
C ASP A 61 13.64 6.12 -6.95
N LYS A 62 13.47 6.15 -5.62
CA LYS A 62 12.41 6.88 -4.89
C LYS A 62 10.99 6.53 -5.37
N ARG A 63 10.79 5.29 -5.79
CA ARG A 63 9.50 4.74 -6.18
C ARG A 63 9.36 3.37 -5.57
N PHE A 64 8.14 2.89 -5.46
CA PHE A 64 7.88 1.52 -5.02
C PHE A 64 7.23 0.73 -6.13
N SER A 65 7.85 -0.38 -6.53
CA SER A 65 7.12 -1.41 -7.26
C SER A 65 6.03 -2.00 -6.37
N PHE A 66 5.07 -2.70 -6.98
CA PHE A 66 4.04 -3.38 -6.21
C PHE A 66 4.59 -4.38 -5.17
N GLU A 67 5.68 -5.08 -5.47
CA GLU A 67 6.21 -6.06 -4.52
C GLU A 67 6.88 -5.38 -3.34
N GLU A 68 7.61 -4.27 -3.55
CA GLU A 68 8.17 -3.46 -2.46
C GLU A 68 7.06 -2.82 -1.62
N PHE A 69 6.05 -2.26 -2.27
CA PHE A 69 4.87 -1.73 -1.59
C PHE A 69 4.18 -2.80 -0.72
N TYR A 70 3.99 -4.01 -1.26
CA TYR A 70 3.38 -5.12 -0.55
C TYR A 70 4.21 -5.57 0.68
N GLN A 71 5.53 -5.70 0.53
CA GLN A 71 6.39 -6.24 1.58
C GLN A 71 6.78 -5.19 2.63
N ASN A 72 7.16 -3.99 2.19
CA ASN A 72 7.76 -2.96 3.04
C ASN A 72 6.71 -2.02 3.63
N LEU A 73 5.59 -1.80 2.93
CA LEU A 73 4.55 -0.85 3.33
C LEU A 73 3.28 -1.52 3.86
N LYS A 74 3.41 -2.72 4.45
CA LYS A 74 2.28 -3.45 5.08
C LYS A 74 1.44 -2.62 6.05
N PRO A 75 2.02 -1.83 6.97
CA PRO A 75 1.22 -0.97 7.84
C PRO A 75 0.37 0.04 7.06
N ILE A 76 0.92 0.63 5.99
CA ILE A 76 0.28 1.65 5.18
C ILE A 76 -0.88 1.05 4.38
N TRP A 77 -0.63 0.04 3.54
CA TRP A 77 -1.70 -0.50 2.69
C TRP A 77 -2.76 -1.29 3.47
N ASN A 78 -2.42 -1.84 4.63
CA ASN A 78 -3.43 -2.47 5.46
C ASN A 78 -4.34 -1.43 6.12
N PHE A 79 -3.78 -0.33 6.63
CA PHE A 79 -4.56 0.79 7.15
C PHE A 79 -5.44 1.42 6.05
N ALA A 80 -4.85 1.63 4.88
CA ALA A 80 -5.52 2.12 3.67
C ALA A 80 -6.79 1.36 3.34
N TYR A 81 -6.65 0.05 3.23
CA TYR A 81 -7.69 -0.84 2.78
C TYR A 81 -8.85 -0.83 3.77
N GLU A 82 -8.56 -0.83 5.07
CA GLU A 82 -9.60 -0.74 6.09
C GLU A 82 -10.27 0.64 6.11
N HIS A 83 -9.55 1.74 5.85
CA HIS A 83 -10.16 3.07 5.77
C HIS A 83 -11.04 3.23 4.52
N MET A 84 -10.58 2.73 3.37
CA MET A 84 -11.32 2.77 2.10
C MET A 84 -12.60 1.93 2.17
N LYS A 85 -12.56 0.77 2.82
CA LYS A 85 -13.76 -0.06 3.06
C LYS A 85 -14.86 0.64 3.86
N VAL A 86 -14.49 1.64 4.67
CA VAL A 86 -15.45 2.39 5.50
C VAL A 86 -16.18 3.46 4.69
N GLN A 87 -15.64 3.90 3.55
CA GLN A 87 -16.29 4.91 2.69
C GLN A 87 -17.27 4.34 1.65
N ASP A 88 -17.31 3.00 1.48
CA ASP A 88 -18.27 2.29 0.61
C ASP A 88 -19.56 1.89 1.37
N VAL A 89 -19.90 2.60 2.45
CA VAL A 89 -21.18 2.43 3.16
C VAL A 89 -22.20 3.42 2.58
N PRO A 90 -23.25 2.97 1.89
CA PRO A 90 -24.29 3.84 1.34
C PRO A 90 -25.09 4.60 2.41
#